data_AF-A0A2X3JMG1-F1
#
_entry.id   AF-A0A2X3JMG1-F1
#
_cell.length_a   1.000
_cell.length_b   1.000
_cell.length_c   1.000
_cell.angle_alpha   90.00
_cell.angle_beta   90.00
_cell.angle_gamma   90.00
#
_symmetry.space_group_name_H-M   'P 1'
#
loop_
_entity.id
_entity.type
_entity.pdbx_description
1 polymer ?
#
loop_
_entity_poly.entity_id
_entity_poly.type
_entity_poly.pdbx_seq_one_letter_code
_entity_poly.pdbx_strand_id
1 'polypeptide(L)' 'MKLISNDLRDGDKLPHRHVFNGMGYDGDNISPHLAWDEVPAGTKSFVVTLLRPGCANRLRLVALGSC' A
#
# COMPACT_ATOMS: atom_id res chain seq x y z
N MET A 1 -4.22 -14.34 -4.51
CA MET A 1 -3.36 -13.30 -3.90
C MET A 1 -4.23 -12.24 -3.28
N LYS A 2 -4.16 -12.12 -1.96
CA LYS A 2 -4.92 -11.19 -1.14
C LYS A 2 -3.98 -10.19 -0.50
N LEU A 3 -4.39 -8.93 -0.42
CA LEU A 3 -3.69 -7.85 0.28
C LEU A 3 -4.56 -7.38 1.44
N ILE A 4 -3.97 -7.30 2.63
CA ILE A 4 -4.63 -6.89 3.87
C ILE A 4 -3.78 -5.84 4.60
N SER A 5 -4.46 -4.97 5.34
CA SER A 5 -3.84 -3.95 6.19
C SER A 5 -4.65 -3.81 7.46
N ASN A 6 -3.97 -3.61 8.59
CA ASN A 6 -4.63 -3.23 9.84
C ASN A 6 -4.94 -1.73 9.87
N ASP A 7 -4.28 -0.97 8.99
CA ASP A 7 -4.30 0.49 8.99
C ASP A 7 -5.13 1.05 7.84
N LEU A 8 -5.20 0.34 6.70
CA LEU A 8 -5.91 0.77 5.50
C LEU A 8 -7.14 -0.08 5.20
N ARG A 9 -8.17 0.58 4.69
CA ARG A 9 -9.35 -0.03 4.08
C ARG A 9 -9.51 0.52 2.67
N ASP A 10 -9.85 -0.35 1.71
CA ASP A 10 -9.97 0.05 0.32
C ASP A 10 -11.15 1.02 0.15
N GLY A 11 -10.89 2.13 -0.54
CA GLY A 11 -11.87 3.22 -0.74
C GLY A 11 -12.03 4.20 0.42
N ASP A 12 -11.48 3.92 1.61
CA ASP A 12 -11.55 4.83 2.76
C ASP A 12 -10.51 5.97 2.67
N LYS A 13 -10.73 7.01 3.49
CA LYS A 13 -9.75 8.09 3.67
C LYS A 13 -8.49 7.54 4.34
N LEU A 14 -7.34 8.08 3.93
CA LEU A 14 -6.06 7.73 4.53
C LEU A 14 -5.99 8.25 5.97
N PRO A 15 -5.70 7.39 6.97
CA PRO A 15 -5.46 7.84 8.34
C PRO A 15 -4.31 8.85 8.42
N HIS A 16 -4.44 9.81 9.34
CA HIS A 16 -3.47 10.91 9.55
C HIS A 16 -2.03 10.41 9.76
N ARG A 17 -1.88 9.25 10.39
CA ARG A 17 -0.60 8.56 10.60
C ARG A 17 0.20 8.33 9.32
N HIS A 18 -0.48 8.16 8.19
CA HIS A 18 0.16 7.91 6.90
C HIS A 18 0.19 9.15 6.01
N VAL A 19 -0.35 10.29 6.48
CA VAL A 19 -0.29 11.57 5.78
C VAL A 19 1.13 12.12 5.89
N PHE A 20 1.58 12.80 4.84
CA PHE A 20 2.88 13.44 4.80
C PHE A 20 2.99 14.54 5.88
N ASN A 21 4.21 14.82 6.34
CA ASN A 21 4.47 15.72 7.47
C ASN A 21 5.25 16.99 7.07
N GLY A 22 5.08 17.43 5.82
CA GLY A 22 5.69 18.63 5.27
C GLY A 22 4.79 19.31 4.24
N MET A 23 5.25 20.41 3.66
CA MET A 23 4.52 21.18 2.63
C MET A 23 3.12 21.65 3.09
N GLY A 24 2.97 21.97 4.38
CA GLY A 24 1.70 22.40 4.98
C GLY A 24 0.81 21.26 5.48
N TYR A 25 1.26 20.01 5.39
CA TYR A 25 0.63 18.86 6.04
C TYR A 25 1.35 18.51 7.35
N ASP A 26 0.61 17.94 8.29
CA ASP A 26 1.03 17.66 9.66
C ASP A 26 0.79 16.19 10.06
N GLY A 27 0.81 15.27 9.09
CA GLY A 27 0.72 13.83 9.35
C GLY A 27 1.96 13.26 10.05
N ASP A 28 1.99 11.95 10.29
CA ASP A 28 3.17 11.30 10.89
C ASP A 28 4.18 10.81 9.84
N ASN A 29 3.77 10.75 8.56
CA ASN A 29 4.56 10.24 7.43
C ASN A 29 5.10 8.81 7.66
N ILE A 30 4.28 7.94 8.25
CA ILE A 30 4.64 6.54 8.54
C ILE A 30 3.93 5.61 7.55
N SER A 31 4.66 4.66 6.98
CA SER A 31 4.09 3.64 6.08
C SER A 31 3.07 2.76 6.81
N PRO A 32 1.93 2.41 6.18
CA PRO A 32 0.94 1.53 6.76
C PRO A 32 1.41 0.08 6.82
N HIS A 33 0.85 -0.69 7.74
CA HIS A 33 0.97 -2.14 7.78
C HIS A 33 0.44 -2.77 6.49
N LEU A 34 1.19 -3.68 5.91
CA LEU A 34 0.78 -4.45 4.74
C LEU A 34 1.13 -5.91 4.97
N ALA A 35 0.16 -6.78 4.75
CA ALA A 35 0.37 -8.21 4.69
C ALA A 35 -0.36 -8.78 3.47
N TRP A 36 0.16 -9.87 2.92
CA TRP A 36 -0.43 -10.52 1.77
C TRP A 36 -0.32 -12.03 1.89
N ASP A 37 -1.25 -12.72 1.24
CA ASP A 37 -1.34 -14.17 1.24
C ASP A 37 -1.84 -14.69 -0.12
N GLU A 38 -1.90 -16.01 -0.29
CA GLU A 38 -2.32 -16.70 -1.51
C GLU A 38 -1.49 -16.26 -2.72
N VAL A 39 -0.18 -16.16 -2.52
CA VAL A 39 0.78 -15.75 -3.54
C VAL A 39 0.87 -16.84 -4.63
N PRO A 40 0.89 -16.48 -5.93
CA PRO A 40 1.03 -17.46 -7.01
C PRO A 40 2.31 -18.29 -6.87
N ALA A 41 2.23 -19.58 -7.21
CA ALA A 41 3.39 -20.46 -7.24
C ALA A 41 4.46 -19.92 -8.20
N GLY A 42 5.74 -20.05 -7.83
CA GLY A 42 6.86 -19.52 -8.62
C GLY A 42 7.15 -18.03 -8.43
N THR A 43 6.44 -17.35 -7.52
CA THR A 43 6.79 -15.97 -7.13
C THR A 43 8.16 -15.94 -6.44
N LYS A 44 9.03 -15.05 -6.90
CA LYS A 44 10.41 -14.88 -6.37
C LYS A 44 10.60 -13.56 -5.65
N SER A 45 9.83 -12.54 -6.03
CA SER A 45 9.94 -11.20 -5.44
C SER A 45 8.62 -10.45 -5.53
N PHE A 46 8.55 -9.33 -4.79
CA PHE A 46 7.38 -8.47 -4.75
C PHE A 46 7.79 -7.02 -4.98
N VAL A 47 6.89 -6.25 -5.60
CA VAL A 47 6.99 -4.80 -5.70
C VAL A 47 5.77 -4.18 -5.03
N VAL A 48 6.01 -3.32 -4.05
CA VAL A 48 4.98 -2.53 -3.36
C VAL A 48 5.03 -1.11 -3.92
N THR A 49 3.89 -0.61 -4.40
CA THR A 49 3.75 0.78 -4.86
C THR A 49 2.50 1.40 -4.27
N LEU A 50 2.62 2.65 -3.82
CA LEU A 50 1.48 3.49 -3.49
C LEU A 50 1.25 4.45 -4.66
N LEU A 51 0.11 4.34 -5.32
CA LEU A 51 -0.26 5.20 -6.44
C LEU A 51 -1.51 6.00 -6.09
N ARG A 52 -1.51 7.30 -6.39
CA ARG A 52 -2.69 8.14 -6.26
C ARG A 52 -3.15 8.60 -7.65
N PRO A 53 -4.02 7.83 -8.35
CA PRO A 53 -4.71 8.37 -9.52
C PRO A 53 -5.78 9.38 -9.04
N GLY A 54 -5.45 10.67 -9.08
CA GLY A 54 -6.35 11.75 -8.64
C GLY A 54 -6.32 12.00 -7.13
N CYS A 55 -7.46 11.87 -6.45
CA CYS A 55 -7.61 12.07 -5.00
C CYS A 55 -7.71 10.76 -4.18
N ALA A 56 -7.76 9.60 -4.83
CA ALA A 56 -7.88 8.31 -4.17
C ALA A 56 -6.51 7.66 -4.03
N ASN A 57 -6.11 7.28 -2.82
CA ASN A 57 -4.90 6.51 -2.59
C ASN A 57 -5.19 5.04 -2.91
N ARG A 58 -4.40 4.44 -3.81
CA ARG A 58 -4.51 3.03 -4.14
C ARG A 58 -3.18 2.33 -3.91
N LEU A 59 -3.19 1.33 -3.03
CA LEU A 59 -2.03 0.48 -2.85
C LEU A 59 -2.04 -0.63 -3.90
N ARG A 60 -0.89 -0.87 -4.52
CA ARG A 60 -0.70 -1.95 -5.49
C ARG A 60 0.48 -2.81 -5.07
N LEU A 61 0.22 -4.10 -4.95
CA LEU A 61 1.23 -5.14 -4.74
C LEU A 61 1.31 -5.99 -6.01
N VAL A 62 2.51 -6.14 -6.55
CA VAL A 62 2.78 -6.96 -7.73
C VAL A 62 3.73 -8.08 -7.34
N ALA A 63 3.29 -9.33 -7.51
CA ALA A 63 4.15 -10.51 -7.40
C ALA A 63 4.89 -10.72 -8.73
N LEU A 64 6.21 -10.91 -8.66
CA LEU A 64 7.07 -11.14 -9.81
C LEU A 64 7.58 -12.58 -9.79
N GLY A 65 7.36 -13.30 -10.90
CA GLY A 65 7.97 -14.58 -11.20
C GLY A 65 9.12 -14.40 -12.20
N SER A 66 10.03 -15.37 -12.28
CA SER A 66 10.96 -15.43 -13.43
C SER A 66 10.21 -15.87 -14.67
N CYS A 67 10.50 -15.21 -15.81
CA CYS A 67 10.11 -15.69 -17.14
C CYS A 67 10.50 -17.15 -17.37
#